data_AF-A0A315UWH5-F1
#
_entry.id   AF-A0A315UWH5-F1
#
_cell.length_a   1.000
_cell.length_b   1.000
_cell.length_c   1.000
_cell.angle_alpha   90.00
_cell.angle_beta   90.00
_cell.angle_gamma   90.00
#
_symmetry.space_group_name_H-M   'P 1'
#
loop_
_entity.id
_entity.type
_entity.pdbx_description
1 polymer ?
#
loop_
_entity_poly.entity_id
_entity_poly.type
_entity_poly.pdbx_seq_one_letter_code
_entity_poly.pdbx_strand_id
1 'polypeptide(L)'
;MSLGTAFRSLIKPARGLLASSEPALKRSYAAVAEAKAVLEHELDSIRAAGTWKAERIITSKQGPQINVEGSRGSECFLVTVSTSILNFCANNYLGLSSHPEVVQAGIDALKTHGAGLSSVRFICGTQLKPFLDIVHDIGLVDGNLRRKSRAKGQRSQK
;
A
#
# COMPACT_ATOMS: atom_id res chain seq x y z
N MET A 1 -1.56 30.13 -83.40
CA MET A 1 -2.14 30.72 -82.18
C MET A 1 -3.27 29.77 -81.76
N SER A 2 -3.30 29.12 -80.61
CA SER A 2 -3.22 29.69 -79.26
C SER A 2 -2.59 28.69 -78.28
N LEU A 3 -1.64 29.19 -77.50
CA LEU A 3 -1.03 28.54 -76.34
C LEU A 3 -2.06 28.55 -75.20
N GLY A 4 -2.68 27.40 -74.91
CA GLY A 4 -3.72 27.37 -73.87
C GLY A 4 -3.96 26.05 -73.14
N THR A 5 -3.14 25.02 -73.37
CA THR A 5 -3.45 23.66 -72.88
C THR A 5 -2.35 23.01 -72.02
N ALA A 6 -1.48 23.81 -71.39
CA ALA A 6 -0.31 23.29 -70.68
C ALA A 6 -0.12 23.83 -69.26
N PHE A 7 -1.19 24.14 -68.50
CA PHE A 7 -1.03 24.64 -67.13
C PHE A 7 -2.07 24.14 -66.11
N ARG A 8 -2.47 22.87 -66.18
CA ARG A 8 -3.27 22.21 -65.12
C ARG A 8 -2.78 20.82 -64.75
N SER A 9 -1.47 20.65 -64.54
CA SER A 9 -0.92 19.37 -64.04
C SER A 9 0.20 19.53 -63.01
N LEU A 10 0.34 20.69 -62.36
CA LEU A 10 1.45 20.91 -61.43
C LEU A 10 1.04 21.46 -60.07
N ILE A 11 -0.03 20.93 -59.48
CA ILE A 11 -0.21 20.96 -58.02
C ILE A 11 -0.87 19.63 -57.62
N LYS A 12 -0.07 18.55 -57.59
CA LYS A 12 -0.42 17.41 -56.73
C LYS A 12 -0.23 17.91 -55.29
N PRO A 13 -1.24 17.86 -54.40
CA PRO A 13 -0.93 18.04 -52.99
C PRO A 13 -0.09 16.82 -52.61
N ALA A 14 1.14 17.07 -52.16
CA ALA A 14 1.94 16.10 -51.43
C ALA A 14 1.24 15.81 -50.09
N ARG A 15 0.13 15.08 -50.16
CA ARG A 15 -0.71 14.68 -49.02
C ARG A 15 -0.47 13.22 -48.69
N GLY A 16 0.81 12.82 -48.67
CA GLY A 16 1.23 11.42 -48.51
C GLY A 16 2.44 11.23 -47.60
N LEU A 17 2.91 12.25 -46.90
CA LEU A 17 4.13 12.18 -46.07
C LEU A 17 3.93 12.55 -44.59
N LEU A 18 2.69 12.66 -44.11
CA LEU A 18 2.35 12.85 -42.70
C LEU A 18 1.16 11.96 -42.27
N ALA A 19 1.18 10.68 -42.65
CA ALA A 19 0.21 9.70 -42.17
C ALA A 19 0.93 8.59 -41.38
N SER A 20 1.64 8.99 -40.33
CA SER A 20 2.37 8.06 -39.47
C SER A 20 2.29 8.54 -38.02
N SER A 21 1.13 8.33 -37.36
CA SER A 21 0.99 8.27 -35.88
C SER A 21 -0.45 8.15 -35.37
N GLU A 22 -1.47 8.60 -36.10
CA GLU A 22 -2.85 8.67 -35.58
C GLU A 22 -3.54 7.34 -35.20
N PRO A 23 -3.50 6.24 -35.99
CA PRO A 23 -4.33 5.07 -35.71
C PRO A 23 -3.87 4.28 -34.48
N ALA A 24 -2.58 4.34 -34.14
CA ALA A 24 -2.04 3.72 -32.92
C ALA A 24 -2.51 4.44 -31.66
N LEU A 25 -2.58 5.78 -31.70
CA LEU A 25 -3.08 6.60 -30.60
C LEU A 25 -4.59 6.36 -30.38
N LYS A 26 -5.40 6.28 -31.45
CA LYS A 26 -6.85 6.01 -31.34
C LYS A 26 -7.15 4.63 -30.74
N ARG A 27 -6.32 3.62 -31.02
CA ARG A 27 -6.48 2.26 -30.49
C ARG A 27 -6.10 2.15 -29.01
N SER A 28 -5.11 2.91 -28.54
CA SER A 28 -4.76 2.94 -27.11
C SER A 28 -5.86 3.57 -26.26
N TYR A 29 -6.52 4.63 -26.74
CA TYR A 29 -7.68 5.20 -26.05
C TYR A 29 -8.90 4.27 -26.02
N ALA A 30 -9.14 3.51 -27.09
CA ALA A 30 -10.22 2.52 -27.13
C ALA A 30 -10.01 1.39 -26.11
N ALA A 31 -8.79 0.83 -26.04
CA ALA A 31 -8.46 -0.21 -25.07
C ALA A 31 -8.55 0.29 -23.61
N VAL A 32 -8.13 1.52 -23.35
CA VAL A 32 -8.27 2.14 -22.02
C VAL A 32 -9.75 2.37 -21.67
N ALA A 33 -10.57 2.79 -22.62
CA ALA A 33 -12.00 2.99 -22.41
C ALA A 33 -12.73 1.66 -22.10
N GLU A 34 -12.38 0.59 -22.83
CA GLU A 34 -12.93 -0.74 -22.59
C GLU A 34 -12.49 -1.29 -21.23
N ALA A 35 -11.20 -1.18 -20.88
CA ALA A 35 -10.71 -1.57 -19.56
C ALA A 35 -11.40 -0.80 -18.43
N LYS A 36 -11.63 0.51 -18.61
CA LYS A 36 -12.38 1.33 -17.66
C LYS A 36 -13.83 0.83 -17.50
N ALA A 37 -14.51 0.52 -18.60
CA ALA A 37 -15.89 0.02 -18.55
C ALA A 37 -15.99 -1.31 -17.80
N VAL A 38 -15.04 -2.23 -18.03
CA VAL A 38 -14.96 -3.51 -17.28
C VAL A 38 -14.74 -3.24 -15.79
N LEU A 39 -13.80 -2.37 -15.43
CA LEU A 39 -13.53 -2.03 -14.03
C LEU A 39 -14.75 -1.39 -13.35
N GLU A 40 -15.44 -0.47 -14.03
CA GLU A 40 -16.64 0.18 -13.49
C GLU A 40 -17.76 -0.85 -13.23
N HIS A 41 -17.97 -1.78 -14.16
CA HIS A 41 -18.93 -2.87 -13.99
C HIS A 41 -18.59 -3.80 -12.81
N GLU A 42 -17.33 -4.18 -12.64
CA GLU A 42 -16.88 -4.99 -11.50
C GLU A 42 -17.06 -4.25 -10.17
N LEU A 43 -16.77 -2.94 -10.13
CA LEU A 43 -16.98 -2.11 -8.93
C LEU A 43 -18.47 -2.01 -8.57
N ASP A 44 -19.35 -1.86 -9.57
CA ASP A 44 -20.80 -1.86 -9.35
C ASP A 44 -21.31 -3.21 -8.87
N SER A 45 -20.77 -4.31 -9.40
CA SER A 45 -21.07 -5.66 -8.94
C SER A 45 -20.67 -5.88 -7.47
N ILE A 46 -19.48 -5.39 -7.06
CA ILE A 46 -19.01 -5.43 -5.66
C ILE A 46 -19.92 -4.59 -4.74
N ARG A 47 -20.37 -3.42 -5.20
CA ARG A 47 -21.31 -2.57 -4.45
C ARG A 47 -22.67 -3.25 -4.31
N ALA A 48 -23.21 -3.80 -5.39
CA ALA A 48 -24.48 -4.52 -5.39
C ALA A 48 -24.44 -5.78 -4.50
N ALA A 49 -23.30 -6.47 -4.47
CA ALA A 49 -23.09 -7.62 -3.59
C ALA A 49 -22.90 -7.26 -2.10
N GLY A 50 -22.79 -5.97 -1.76
CA GLY A 50 -22.55 -5.53 -0.38
C GLY A 50 -21.16 -5.90 0.17
N THR A 51 -20.24 -6.34 -0.68
CA THR A 51 -18.85 -6.68 -0.30
C THR A 51 -17.90 -5.49 -0.44
N TRP A 52 -18.43 -4.33 -0.81
CA TRP A 52 -17.70 -3.07 -0.84
C TRP A 52 -17.11 -2.75 0.53
N LYS A 53 -15.78 -2.59 0.58
CA LYS A 53 -15.06 -2.23 1.79
C LYS A 53 -14.82 -0.72 1.81
N ALA A 54 -15.57 -0.01 2.65
CA ALA A 54 -15.26 1.37 3.00
C ALA A 54 -14.26 1.39 4.16
N GLU A 55 -13.19 2.17 4.01
CA GLU A 55 -12.18 2.35 5.06
C GLU A 55 -12.69 3.31 6.14
N ARG A 56 -12.25 3.11 7.38
CA ARG A 56 -12.47 4.04 8.48
C ARG A 56 -11.15 4.69 8.86
N ILE A 57 -11.12 6.01 8.92
CA ILE A 57 -9.90 6.77 9.18
C ILE A 57 -9.67 6.85 10.69
N ILE A 58 -8.56 6.27 11.15
CA ILE A 58 -8.10 6.35 12.55
C ILE A 58 -7.17 7.56 12.68
N THR A 59 -7.45 8.45 13.64
CA THR A 59 -6.72 9.73 13.82
C THR A 59 -5.83 9.76 15.06
N SER A 60 -5.84 8.70 15.88
CA SER A 60 -4.98 8.56 17.07
C SER A 60 -3.89 7.51 16.89
N LYS A 61 -2.94 7.47 17.84
CA LYS A 61 -2.04 6.31 18.01
C LYS A 61 -2.84 5.02 18.25
N GLN A 62 -2.25 3.88 17.93
CA GLN A 62 -2.88 2.57 18.16
C GLN A 62 -2.88 2.22 19.64
N GLY A 63 -4.01 1.72 20.13
CA GLY A 63 -4.18 1.31 21.52
C GLY A 63 -5.57 0.74 21.78
N PRO A 64 -5.87 0.40 23.05
CA PRO A 64 -7.20 -0.08 23.44
C PRO A 64 -8.30 0.94 23.13
N GLN A 65 -7.97 2.24 23.22
CA GLN A 65 -8.84 3.36 22.87
C GLN A 65 -8.26 4.10 21.67
N ILE A 66 -9.07 4.34 20.65
CA ILE A 66 -8.68 5.06 19.43
C ILE A 66 -9.71 6.11 19.04
N ASN A 67 -9.30 7.09 18.24
CA ASN A 67 -10.20 8.06 17.62
C ASN A 67 -10.42 7.67 16.16
N VAL A 68 -11.69 7.65 15.72
CA VAL A 68 -12.08 7.34 14.35
C VAL A 68 -12.98 8.44 13.81
N GLU A 69 -12.66 8.95 12.63
CA GLU A 69 -13.40 10.01 11.98
C GLU A 69 -14.89 9.64 11.79
N GLY A 70 -15.80 10.59 12.06
CA GLY A 70 -17.24 10.39 11.93
C GLY A 70 -17.88 9.49 12.99
N SER A 71 -17.16 9.11 14.05
CA SER A 71 -17.70 8.28 15.13
C SER A 71 -18.63 9.08 16.05
N ARG A 72 -19.88 8.62 16.20
CA ARG A 72 -20.94 9.22 17.02
C ARG A 72 -20.63 9.37 18.53
N GLY A 73 -19.49 8.88 18.99
CA GLY A 73 -19.00 9.12 20.35
C GLY A 73 -18.60 10.58 20.61
N SER A 74 -18.50 11.41 19.56
CA SER A 74 -18.14 12.84 19.62
C SER A 74 -19.24 13.78 20.15
N GLU A 75 -20.45 13.29 20.44
CA GLU A 75 -21.59 14.08 20.93
C GLU A 75 -21.99 13.78 22.39
N CYS A 76 -21.05 13.43 23.28
CA CYS A 76 -21.33 13.47 24.71
C CYS A 76 -20.99 14.87 25.26
N PHE A 77 -22.00 15.73 25.37
CA PHE A 77 -21.88 17.13 25.82
C PHE A 77 -21.64 17.27 27.34
N LEU A 78 -21.58 16.17 28.10
CA LEU A 78 -21.29 16.21 29.54
C LEU A 78 -20.11 15.29 29.89
N VAL A 79 -19.06 15.95 30.40
CA VAL A 79 -17.89 15.45 31.12
C VAL A 79 -16.71 14.92 30.26
N THR A 80 -15.73 15.81 30.04
CA THR A 80 -14.27 15.62 30.15
C THR A 80 -13.69 14.22 29.87
N VAL A 81 -14.09 13.57 28.77
CA VAL A 81 -13.44 12.36 28.27
C VAL A 81 -13.32 12.51 26.75
N SER A 82 -12.09 12.46 26.23
CA SER A 82 -11.85 12.41 24.79
C SER A 82 -12.66 11.27 24.20
N THR A 83 -13.42 11.58 23.15
CA THR A 83 -14.47 10.77 22.52
C THR A 83 -13.90 9.59 21.72
N SER A 84 -13.15 8.78 22.43
CA SER A 84 -12.41 7.61 21.96
C SER A 84 -13.29 6.36 22.00
N ILE A 85 -13.13 5.50 21.00
CA ILE A 85 -13.81 4.21 20.89
C ILE A 85 -12.87 3.08 21.29
N LEU A 86 -13.41 1.97 21.79
CA LEU A 86 -12.62 0.78 22.09
C LEU A 86 -12.31 -0.03 20.82
N ASN A 87 -11.05 -0.40 20.63
CA ASN A 87 -10.59 -1.14 19.47
C ASN A 87 -10.46 -2.65 19.77
N PHE A 88 -11.39 -3.45 19.25
CA PHE A 88 -11.38 -4.91 19.38
C PHE A 88 -10.92 -5.65 18.11
N CYS A 89 -10.58 -4.94 17.04
CA CYS A 89 -10.22 -5.55 15.76
C CYS A 89 -8.74 -5.39 15.37
N ALA A 90 -7.91 -4.80 16.25
CA ALA A 90 -6.48 -4.68 16.01
C ALA A 90 -5.72 -5.99 16.25
N ASN A 91 -4.74 -6.27 15.39
CA ASN A 91 -3.75 -7.33 15.59
C ASN A 91 -2.62 -6.93 16.56
N ASN A 92 -2.80 -5.85 17.34
CA ASN A 92 -1.84 -5.34 18.31
C ASN A 92 -2.07 -5.98 19.69
N TYR A 93 -1.97 -7.31 19.76
CA TYR A 93 -2.36 -8.09 20.95
C TYR A 93 -1.60 -7.73 22.23
N LEU A 94 -0.30 -7.40 22.10
CA LEU A 94 0.57 -7.05 23.22
C LEU A 94 0.71 -5.53 23.41
N GLY A 95 0.04 -4.71 22.60
CA GLY A 95 0.14 -3.26 22.67
C GLY A 95 1.48 -2.68 22.17
N LEU A 96 2.36 -3.49 21.60
CA LEU A 96 3.74 -3.09 21.26
C LEU A 96 3.83 -2.06 20.12
N SER A 97 2.82 -1.96 19.26
CA SER A 97 2.83 -1.01 18.13
C SER A 97 2.94 0.47 18.53
N SER A 98 2.64 0.82 19.77
CA SER A 98 2.78 2.20 20.29
C SER A 98 3.52 2.24 21.63
N HIS A 99 4.26 1.17 21.96
CA HIS A 99 5.07 1.12 23.16
C HIS A 99 6.23 2.14 23.08
N PRO A 100 6.47 2.96 24.12
CA PRO A 100 7.46 4.05 24.06
C PRO A 100 8.85 3.60 23.65
N GLU A 101 9.33 2.47 24.17
CA GLU A 101 10.65 1.94 23.84
C GLU A 101 10.76 1.50 22.37
N VAL A 102 9.71 0.91 21.81
CA VAL A 102 9.68 0.47 20.41
C VAL A 102 9.69 1.68 19.47
N VAL A 103 8.90 2.70 19.81
CA VAL A 103 8.86 3.96 19.08
C VAL A 103 10.22 4.65 19.12
N GLN A 104 10.84 4.73 20.29
CA GLN A 104 12.15 5.36 20.46
C GLN A 104 13.24 4.64 19.68
N ALA A 105 13.30 3.30 19.77
CA ALA A 105 14.23 2.49 18.98
C ALA A 105 14.05 2.71 17.47
N GLY A 106 12.80 2.83 17.01
CA GLY A 106 12.48 3.17 15.61
C GLY A 106 12.98 4.56 15.20
N ILE A 107 12.79 5.57 16.05
CA ILE A 107 13.30 6.94 15.82
C ILE A 107 14.82 6.93 15.73
N ASP A 108 15.49 6.23 16.63
CA ASP A 108 16.96 6.19 16.67
C ASP A 108 17.53 5.43 15.47
N ALA A 109 16.87 4.35 15.03
CA ALA A 109 17.20 3.65 13.79
C ALA A 109 17.07 4.58 12.58
N LEU A 110 15.99 5.35 12.46
CA LEU A 110 15.82 6.32 11.37
C LEU A 110 16.92 7.38 11.35
N LYS A 111 17.31 7.90 12.53
CA LYS A 111 18.39 8.90 12.64
C LYS A 111 19.76 8.37 12.23
N THR A 112 20.05 7.11 12.57
CA THR A 112 21.38 6.52 12.41
C THR A 112 21.56 5.75 11.09
N HIS A 113 20.48 5.20 10.52
CA HIS A 113 20.53 4.28 9.38
C HIS A 113 19.72 4.77 8.17
N GLY A 114 18.97 5.88 8.30
CA GLY A 114 18.10 6.40 7.25
C GLY A 114 16.77 5.66 7.13
N ALA A 115 15.91 6.10 6.20
CA ALA A 115 14.56 5.55 6.02
C ALA A 115 14.51 4.23 5.23
N GLY A 116 15.57 3.87 4.51
CA GLY A 116 15.62 2.68 3.68
C GLY A 116 16.96 2.47 3.01
N LEU A 117 17.14 1.31 2.36
CA LEU A 117 18.43 0.87 1.79
C LEU A 117 18.48 0.92 0.26
N SER A 118 17.36 1.24 -0.39
CA SER A 118 17.22 1.37 -1.86
C SER A 118 17.80 0.21 -2.66
N SER A 119 17.90 -0.97 -2.06
CA SER A 119 18.60 -2.13 -2.61
C SER A 119 18.18 -3.42 -1.90
N VAL A 120 18.33 -4.54 -2.61
CA VAL A 120 18.12 -5.87 -2.03
C VAL A 120 19.32 -6.28 -1.18
N ARG A 121 19.12 -7.26 -0.30
CA ARG A 121 20.14 -7.72 0.66
C ARG A 121 21.49 -8.04 0.05
N PHE A 122 21.51 -8.70 -1.11
CA PHE A 122 22.74 -9.18 -1.75
C PHE A 122 23.60 -8.06 -2.36
N ILE A 123 23.00 -6.96 -2.85
CA ILE A 123 23.75 -5.91 -3.54
C ILE A 123 24.36 -4.94 -2.52
N CYS A 124 23.52 -4.22 -1.78
CA CYS A 124 23.95 -3.34 -0.70
C CYS A 124 22.88 -3.12 0.39
N GLY A 125 21.83 -3.95 0.41
CA GLY A 125 20.73 -3.84 1.36
C GLY A 125 20.93 -4.59 2.68
N THR A 126 22.16 -4.95 3.06
CA THR A 126 22.44 -5.64 4.32
C THR A 126 23.20 -4.70 5.27
N GLN A 127 22.57 -4.34 6.39
CA GLN A 127 23.19 -3.56 7.47
C GLN A 127 23.59 -4.45 8.64
N LEU A 128 24.76 -4.20 9.24
CA LEU A 128 25.25 -5.03 10.34
C LEU A 128 24.34 -4.98 11.58
N LYS A 129 23.99 -3.79 12.06
CA LYS A 129 23.31 -3.61 13.35
C LYS A 129 21.80 -3.90 13.29
N PRO A 130 20.97 -3.15 12.54
CA PRO A 130 19.53 -3.37 12.63
C PRO A 130 19.07 -4.70 12.01
N PHE A 131 19.74 -5.21 10.98
CA PHE A 131 19.25 -6.40 10.28
C PHE A 131 19.77 -7.72 10.88
N LEU A 132 21.09 -7.86 11.07
CA LEU A 132 21.64 -9.13 11.56
C LEU A 132 21.31 -9.36 13.04
N ASP A 133 21.26 -8.32 13.86
CA ASP A 133 20.91 -8.44 15.29
C ASP A 133 19.46 -8.95 15.43
N ILE A 134 18.52 -8.44 14.64
CA ILE A 134 17.12 -8.92 14.62
C ILE A 134 17.05 -10.40 14.23
N VAL A 135 17.78 -10.82 13.18
CA VAL A 135 17.76 -12.22 12.73
C VAL A 135 18.32 -13.14 13.82
N HIS A 136 19.41 -12.73 14.46
CA HIS A 136 20.01 -13.47 15.56
C HIS A 136 19.05 -13.62 16.73
N ASP A 137 18.41 -12.53 17.16
CA ASP A 137 17.50 -12.52 18.31
C ASP A 137 16.24 -13.35 18.05
N ILE A 138 15.68 -13.28 16.84
CA ILE A 138 14.58 -14.16 16.43
C ILE A 138 14.99 -15.64 16.51
N GLY A 139 16.20 -15.96 16.05
CA GLY A 139 16.76 -17.32 16.14
C GLY A 139 16.88 -17.80 17.59
N LEU A 140 17.32 -16.94 18.50
CA LEU A 140 17.38 -17.25 19.94
C LEU A 140 15.99 -17.49 20.53
N VAL A 141 15.00 -16.67 20.17
CA VAL A 141 13.62 -16.83 20.65
C VAL A 141 13.02 -18.14 20.17
N ASP A 142 13.14 -18.48 18.87
CA ASP A 142 12.65 -19.76 18.33
C ASP A 142 13.35 -20.95 19.00
N GLY A 143 14.66 -20.88 19.17
CA GLY A 143 15.44 -21.90 19.87
C GLY A 143 14.94 -22.14 21.30
N ASN A 144 14.64 -21.06 22.04
CA ASN A 144 14.10 -21.14 23.40
C ASN A 144 12.69 -21.72 23.44
N LEU A 145 11.83 -21.37 22.49
CA LEU A 145 10.47 -21.92 22.37
C LEU A 145 10.49 -23.42 22.07
N ARG A 146 11.34 -23.88 21.14
CA ARG A 146 11.52 -25.31 20.83
C ARG A 146 12.04 -26.12 22.01
N ARG A 147 12.94 -25.56 22.82
CA ARG A 147 13.43 -26.22 24.04
C ARG A 147 12.30 -26.38 25.08
N LYS A 148 11.51 -25.32 25.30
CA LYS A 148 10.36 -25.37 26.23
C LYS A 148 9.28 -26.36 25.80
N SER A 149 8.99 -26.49 24.50
CA SER A 149 8.00 -27.44 24.00
C SER A 149 8.44 -28.91 24.18
N ARG A 150 9.72 -29.22 23.89
CA ARG A 150 10.29 -30.56 24.15
C ARG A 150 10.24 -30.94 25.62
N ALA A 151 10.57 -30.01 26.52
CA ALA A 151 10.52 -30.24 27.96
C ALA A 151 9.09 -30.51 28.49
N LYS A 152 8.06 -29.86 27.91
CA LYS A 152 6.66 -30.14 28.25
C LYS A 152 6.18 -31.50 27.73
N GLY A 153 6.57 -31.89 26.51
CA GLY A 153 6.21 -33.19 25.93
C GLY A 153 6.72 -34.37 26.75
N GLN A 154 7.93 -34.27 27.32
CA GLN A 154 8.51 -35.31 28.17
C GLN A 154 7.87 -35.39 29.58
N ARG A 155 7.24 -34.32 30.06
CA ARG A 155 6.52 -34.32 31.35
C ARG A 155 5.08 -34.85 31.26
N SER A 156 4.46 -34.83 30.07
CA SER A 156 3.09 -35.32 29.87
C SER A 156 3.00 -36.82 29.59
N GLN A 157 4.14 -37.51 29.43
CA GLN A 157 4.24 -38.97 29.25
C GLN A 157 4.62 -39.73 30.54
N LYS A 158 4.58 -39.05 31.69
CA LYS A 158 4.67 -39.66 33.02
C LYS A 158 3.38 -39.41 33.77
#